data_AF-F4MYB7-F1
#
_entry.id   AF-F4MYB7-F1
#
_cell.length_a   1.000
_cell.length_b   1.000
_cell.length_c   1.000
_cell.angle_alpha   90.00
_cell.angle_beta   90.00
_cell.angle_gamma   90.00
#
_symmetry.space_group_name_H-M   'P 1'
#
loop_
_entity.id
_entity.type
_entity.pdbx_description
1 polymer ?
#
loop_
_entity_poly.entity_id
_entity_poly.type
_entity_poly.pdbx_seq_one_letter_code
_entity_poly.pdbx_strand_id
1 'polypeptide(L)'
;MPSDQRPDTSHVSRVDLKENGKGLKILRQSLPYGTASGKHGLYFIAYCARLHNIEQQLLSMFGSIDGKHDLLLGFSKPVTGSYYFAPSLTKLLSL
;
A
#
# COMPACT_ATOMS: atom_id res chain seq x y z
N MET A 1 1.19 -0.79 20.36
CA MET A 1 0.57 0.45 20.88
C MET A 1 -0.88 0.53 20.42
N PRO A 2 -1.82 0.92 21.27
CA PRO A 2 -3.17 1.34 20.88
C PRO A 2 -3.16 2.42 19.78
N SER A 3 -4.25 2.58 19.01
CA SER A 3 -4.28 3.53 17.87
C SER A 3 -4.09 4.99 18.28
N ASP A 4 -4.58 5.35 19.46
CA ASP A 4 -4.48 6.67 20.11
C ASP A 4 -3.08 7.01 20.62
N GLN A 5 -2.18 6.02 20.69
CA GLN A 5 -0.80 6.20 21.18
C GLN A 5 0.24 6.14 20.07
N ARG A 6 -0.17 5.89 18.82
CA ARG A 6 0.73 5.82 17.66
C ARG A 6 0.83 7.21 17.02
N PRO A 7 2.01 7.63 16.54
CA PRO A 7 2.11 8.79 15.67
C PRO A 7 1.19 8.66 14.46
N ASP A 8 0.60 9.77 14.03
CA ASP A 8 -0.23 9.85 12.81
C ASP A 8 0.58 9.59 11.53
N THR A 9 1.90 9.77 11.59
CA THR A 9 2.87 9.44 10.54
C THR A 9 3.34 7.98 10.55
N SER A 10 2.94 7.18 11.55
CA SER A 10 3.29 5.75 11.59
C SER A 10 2.63 5.00 10.44
N HIS A 11 3.31 3.99 9.87
CA HIS A 11 2.78 3.26 8.71
C HIS A 11 1.35 2.76 8.91
N VAL A 12 1.07 2.15 10.07
CA VAL A 12 -0.25 1.61 10.37
C VAL A 12 -1.29 2.72 10.43
N SER A 13 -0.96 3.90 10.97
CA SER A 13 -1.85 5.07 10.96
C SER A 13 -2.10 5.58 9.54
N ARG A 14 -1.10 5.50 8.64
CA ARG A 14 -1.26 5.91 7.23
C ARG A 14 -2.14 4.97 6.42
N VAL A 15 -2.12 3.66 6.69
CA VAL A 15 -2.80 2.67 5.83
C VAL A 15 -4.04 2.00 6.44
N ASP A 16 -4.24 2.04 7.76
CA ASP A 16 -5.47 1.55 8.41
C ASP A 16 -6.60 2.59 8.33
N LEU A 17 -6.98 2.92 7.10
CA LEU A 17 -8.00 3.91 6.78
C LEU A 17 -9.41 3.34 6.89
N LYS A 18 -10.35 4.19 7.30
CA LYS A 18 -11.79 3.89 7.34
C LYS A 18 -12.58 5.01 6.69
N GLU A 19 -13.57 4.64 5.89
CA GLU A 19 -14.58 5.55 5.33
C GLU A 19 -15.95 5.10 5.84
N ASN A 20 -16.73 6.01 6.43
CA ASN A 20 -18.05 5.69 7.02
C ASN A 20 -18.02 4.48 7.96
N GLY A 21 -16.96 4.37 8.77
CA GLY A 21 -16.74 3.26 9.70
C GLY A 21 -16.25 1.96 9.06
N LYS A 22 -16.17 1.86 7.73
CA LYS A 22 -15.71 0.66 7.00
C LYS A 22 -14.25 0.78 6.61
N GLY A 23 -13.45 -0.24 6.93
CA GLY A 23 -12.03 -0.26 6.59
C GLY A 23 -11.76 -0.41 5.09
N LEU A 24 -10.80 0.36 4.58
CA LEU A 24 -10.30 0.26 3.21
C LEU A 24 -9.30 -0.89 3.11
N LYS A 25 -9.81 -2.12 3.02
CA LYS A 25 -8.98 -3.34 3.04
C LYS A 25 -8.45 -3.71 1.65
N ILE A 26 -7.26 -4.30 1.64
CA ILE A 26 -6.55 -4.80 0.45
C ILE A 26 -5.94 -6.18 0.77
N LEU A 27 -5.78 -7.03 -0.25
CA LEU A 27 -5.08 -8.31 -0.11
C LEU A 27 -3.62 -8.12 -0.54
N ARG A 28 -2.68 -8.19 0.41
CA ARG A 28 -1.24 -8.05 0.12
C ARG A 28 -0.61 -9.40 -0.18
N GLN A 29 0.24 -9.43 -1.20
CA GLN A 29 1.06 -10.58 -1.60
C GLN A 29 2.55 -10.19 -1.63
N SER A 30 2.92 -9.21 -0.79
CA SER A 30 4.26 -8.63 -0.78
C SER A 30 5.29 -9.60 -0.22
N LEU A 31 6.48 -9.64 -0.82
CA LEU A 31 7.60 -10.48 -0.37
C LEU A 31 8.91 -9.69 -0.34
N PRO A 32 9.85 -10.03 0.56
CA PRO A 32 11.21 -9.51 0.50
C PRO A 32 11.90 -9.94 -0.80
N TYR A 33 12.83 -9.12 -1.31
CA TYR A 33 13.66 -9.45 -2.46
C TYR A 33 15.09 -8.91 -2.29
N GLY A 34 16.01 -9.43 -3.10
CA GLY A 34 17.36 -8.91 -3.24
C GLY A 34 18.45 -9.78 -2.61
N THR A 35 19.59 -9.15 -2.31
CA THR A 35 20.77 -9.83 -1.74
C THR A 35 21.25 -9.11 -0.48
N ALA A 36 21.89 -9.84 0.44
CA ALA A 36 22.31 -9.29 1.74
C ALA A 36 23.29 -8.11 1.62
N SER A 37 24.26 -8.19 0.69
CA SER A 37 25.27 -7.14 0.47
C SER A 37 24.93 -6.18 -0.68
N GLY A 38 23.88 -6.46 -1.44
CA GLY A 38 23.46 -5.66 -2.60
C GLY A 38 22.12 -4.97 -2.38
N LYS A 39 21.41 -4.66 -3.47
CA LYS A 39 20.05 -4.11 -3.39
C LYS A 39 19.10 -5.14 -2.79
N HIS A 40 18.32 -4.70 -1.81
CA HIS A 40 17.29 -5.50 -1.16
C HIS A 40 16.16 -4.59 -0.67
N GLY A 41 15.00 -5.19 -0.42
CA GLY A 41 13.83 -4.47 0.07
C GLY A 41 12.58 -5.32 0.02
N LEU A 42 11.42 -4.66 -0.11
CA LEU A 42 10.12 -5.29 -0.24
C LEU A 42 9.58 -5.08 -1.64
N TYR A 43 9.17 -6.16 -2.31
CA TYR A 43 8.35 -6.06 -3.51
C TYR A 43 6.89 -5.96 -3.06
N PHE A 44 6.37 -4.74 -3.01
CA PHE A 44 4.98 -4.51 -2.64
C PHE A 44 4.05 -4.88 -3.81
N ILE A 45 3.08 -5.73 -3.53
CA ILE A 45 1.98 -6.06 -4.44
C ILE A 45 0.71 -6.29 -3.64
N ALA A 46 -0.40 -5.75 -4.14
CA ALA A 46 -1.71 -5.89 -3.53
C ALA A 46 -2.80 -6.04 -4.60
N TYR A 47 -3.84 -6.78 -4.23
CA TYR A 47 -5.06 -6.95 -5.00
C TYR A 47 -6.21 -6.30 -4.24
N CYS A 48 -7.13 -5.67 -4.97
CA CYS A 48 -8.38 -5.18 -4.42
C CYS A 48 -9.45 -5.18 -5.51
N ALA A 49 -10.71 -5.44 -5.11
CA ALA A 49 -11.85 -5.34 -6.02
C ALA A 49 -12.15 -3.88 -6.41
N ARG A 50 -11.67 -2.90 -5.63
CA ARG A 50 -11.80 -1.48 -5.92
C ARG A 50 -10.43 -0.82 -5.81
N LEU A 51 -9.94 -0.25 -6.90
CA LEU A 51 -8.66 0.47 -6.93
C LEU A 51 -8.59 1.60 -5.90
N HIS A 52 -9.74 2.22 -5.62
CA HIS A 52 -9.95 3.23 -4.58
C HIS A 52 -9.22 2.93 -3.26
N ASN A 53 -9.32 1.70 -2.74
CA ASN A 53 -8.73 1.37 -1.45
C ASN A 53 -7.20 1.50 -1.46
N ILE A 54 -6.56 1.10 -2.56
CA ILE A 54 -5.11 1.19 -2.74
C ILE A 54 -4.72 2.67 -2.90
N GLU A 55 -5.47 3.40 -3.73
CA GLU A 55 -5.19 4.80 -4.02
C GLU A 55 -5.32 5.68 -2.76
N GLN A 56 -6.35 5.50 -1.94
CA GLN A 56 -6.49 6.24 -0.67
C GLN A 56 -5.33 5.97 0.28
N GLN A 57 -4.85 4.72 0.37
CA GLN A 57 -3.67 4.40 1.19
C GLN A 57 -2.41 5.07 0.65
N LEU A 58 -2.22 5.16 -0.68
CA LEU A 58 -1.09 5.86 -1.28
C LEU A 58 -1.18 7.38 -1.06
N LEU A 59 -2.33 7.99 -1.31
CA LEU A 59 -2.55 9.42 -1.08
C LEU A 59 -2.26 9.79 0.39
N SER A 60 -2.65 8.92 1.32
CA SER A 60 -2.26 9.03 2.73
C SER A 60 -0.75 8.90 2.91
N MET A 61 -0.12 7.81 2.47
CA MET A 61 1.32 7.58 2.69
C MET A 61 2.21 8.70 2.11
N PHE A 62 1.83 9.27 0.97
CA PHE A 62 2.58 10.31 0.26
C PHE A 62 2.08 11.74 0.56
N GLY A 63 1.36 11.94 1.66
CA GLY A 63 1.03 13.27 2.18
C GLY A 63 0.02 14.07 1.34
N SER A 64 -0.64 13.46 0.37
CA SER A 64 -1.63 14.13 -0.48
C SER A 64 -2.96 14.41 0.25
N ILE A 65 -3.25 13.71 1.36
CA ILE A 65 -4.48 13.89 2.14
C ILE A 65 -4.35 15.02 3.18
N ASP A 66 -3.25 15.04 3.94
CA ASP A 66 -3.10 15.88 5.13
C ASP A 66 -1.71 16.54 5.25
N GLY A 67 -0.88 16.47 4.22
CA GLY A 67 0.49 16.98 4.19
C GLY A 67 1.51 16.14 4.96
N LYS A 68 1.10 15.02 5.58
CA LYS A 68 1.98 14.18 6.40
C LYS A 68 2.41 12.92 5.66
N HIS A 69 3.70 12.65 5.63
CA HIS A 69 4.28 11.49 4.98
C HIS A 69 4.43 10.30 5.94
N ASP A 70 4.40 9.10 5.39
CA ASP A 70 4.71 7.87 6.11
C ASP A 70 6.19 7.84 6.55
N LEU A 71 6.44 7.53 7.83
CA LEU A 71 7.79 7.41 8.37
C LEU A 71 8.63 6.32 7.69
N LEU A 72 8.01 5.29 7.07
CA LEU A 72 8.75 4.28 6.29
C LEU A 72 9.58 4.90 5.16
N LEU A 73 9.10 6.03 4.60
CA LEU A 73 9.76 6.72 3.50
C LEU A 73 11.10 7.37 3.92
N GLY A 74 11.35 7.49 5.23
CA GLY A 74 12.63 7.93 5.78
C GLY A 74 13.76 6.92 5.59
N PHE A 75 13.45 5.63 5.35
CA PHE A 75 14.46 4.58 5.21
C PHE A 75 14.28 3.68 3.97
N SER A 76 13.10 3.65 3.37
CA SER A 76 12.82 2.89 2.16
C SER A 76 12.19 3.80 1.10
N LYS A 77 12.57 3.64 -0.17
CA LYS A 77 12.06 4.46 -1.27
C LYS A 77 11.43 3.57 -2.33
N PRO A 78 10.19 3.83 -2.76
CA PRO A 78 9.64 3.17 -3.94
C PRO A 78 10.42 3.62 -5.18
N VAL A 79 10.85 2.67 -6.00
CA VAL A 79 11.57 2.95 -7.25
C VAL A 79 10.76 2.55 -8.49
N THR A 80 9.63 1.88 -8.29
CA THR A 80 8.66 1.49 -9.32
C THR A 80 7.24 1.65 -8.78
N GLY A 81 6.27 1.79 -9.68
CA GLY A 81 4.85 1.88 -9.34
C GLY A 81 3.99 1.73 -10.59
N SER A 82 2.94 0.93 -10.51
CA SER A 82 2.07 0.61 -11.65
C SER A 82 0.76 -0.02 -11.18
N TYR A 83 -0.32 0.24 -11.92
CA TYR A 83 -1.61 -0.44 -11.75
C TYR A 83 -1.87 -1.39 -12.90
N TYR A 84 -2.50 -2.53 -12.58
CA TYR A 84 -2.89 -3.54 -13.54
C TYR A 84 -4.30 -4.04 -13.24
N PHE A 85 -4.95 -4.58 -14.26
CA PHE A 85 -6.20 -5.32 -14.12
C PHE A 85 -5.93 -6.81 -14.33
N ALA A 86 -6.31 -7.62 -13.35
CA ALA A 86 -6.30 -9.08 -13.47
C ALA A 86 -7.72 -9.54 -13.85
N PRO A 87 -7.98 -9.84 -15.15
CA PRO A 87 -9.28 -10.32 -15.58
C PRO A 87 -9.63 -11.67 -14.93
N SER A 88 -10.93 -12.00 -14.91
CA SER A 88 -11.34 -13.37 -14.63
C SER A 88 -10.78 -14.33 -15.68
N LEU A 89 -10.66 -15.61 -15.32
CA LEU A 89 -10.15 -16.64 -16.25
C LEU A 89 -10.97 -16.68 -17.54
N THR A 90 -12.30 -16.60 -17.46
CA THR A 90 -13.20 -16.54 -18.61
C THR A 90 -12.87 -15.37 -19.54
N LYS A 91 -12.63 -14.17 -18.98
CA LYS A 91 -12.29 -12.99 -19.79
C LYS A 91 -10.89 -13.11 -20.40
N LEU A 92 -9.93 -13.66 -19.67
CA LEU A 92 -8.56 -13.86 -20.17
C LEU A 92 -8.52 -14.84 -21.35
N LEU A 93 -9.28 -15.94 -21.26
CA LEU A 93 -9.35 -16.98 -22.31
C LEU A 93 -10.21 -16.56 -23.52
N SER A 94 -10.86 -15.39 -23.48
CA SER A 94 -11.69 -14.84 -24.56
C SER A 94 -11.17 -13.48 -25.07
N LEU A 95 -9.90 -13.18 -24.81
CA LEU A 95 -9.17 -12.09 -25.47
C LEU A 95 -8.82 -12.50 -26.91
#